data_AF-A0A2N1N157-F1
#
_entry.id   AF-A0A2N1N157-F1
#
_cell.length_a   1.000
_cell.length_b   1.000
_cell.length_c   1.000
_cell.angle_alpha   90.00
_cell.angle_beta   90.00
_cell.angle_gamma   90.00
#
_symmetry.space_group_name_H-M   'P 1'
#
loop_
_entity.id
_entity.type
_entity.pdbx_description
1 polymer ?
#
loop_
_entity_poly.entity_id
_entity_poly.type
_entity_poly.pdbx_seq_one_letter_code
_entity_poly.pdbx_strand_id
1 'polypeptide(L)'
;MTILLVTFTFFTVIYLMNLFIGLLNLAIDDYNKKEEFLLQKAQIIMEIELFYMLPCYYDIPITKIRKLINAIDNEQTVFNYPPFISKKLRELVAISDDNNKLEKKIEQLTKQNVELKEKLIEQNVKLKEELTKQNVELKDDLINQNIKLKEELIKQNIELKEDLIKQNDEFKKELIKQNVELKQQMERIINYIEIKQEKDNEKV
;
A
#
# COMPACT_ATOMS: atom_id res chain seq x y z
N MET A 1 -70.17 -38.12 -90.61
CA MET A 1 -69.81 -36.92 -89.82
C MET A 1 -69.25 -37.26 -88.44
N THR A 2 -69.91 -38.10 -87.65
CA THR A 2 -69.48 -38.41 -86.26
C THR A 2 -68.07 -38.99 -86.12
N ILE A 3 -67.67 -39.92 -87.00
CA ILE A 3 -66.34 -40.55 -86.97
C ILE A 3 -65.21 -39.53 -87.23
N LEU A 4 -65.43 -38.59 -88.16
CA LEU A 4 -64.47 -37.53 -88.47
C LEU A 4 -64.31 -36.56 -87.29
N LEU A 5 -65.41 -36.22 -86.62
CA LEU A 5 -65.40 -35.31 -85.47
C LEU A 5 -64.68 -35.95 -84.27
N VAL A 6 -64.93 -37.23 -84.00
CA VAL A 6 -64.28 -37.99 -82.92
C VAL A 6 -62.77 -38.16 -83.18
N THR A 7 -62.38 -38.47 -84.40
CA THR A 7 -60.96 -38.59 -84.75
C THR A 7 -60.25 -37.23 -84.71
N PHE A 8 -60.87 -36.18 -85.24
CA PHE A 8 -60.33 -34.82 -85.19
C PHE A 8 -60.10 -34.36 -83.74
N THR A 9 -61.09 -34.50 -82.85
CA THR A 9 -60.93 -34.10 -81.46
C THR A 9 -59.85 -34.92 -80.75
N PHE A 10 -59.81 -36.23 -80.98
CA PHE A 10 -58.77 -37.10 -80.42
C PHE A 10 -57.36 -36.68 -80.85
N PHE A 11 -57.14 -36.43 -82.15
CA PHE A 11 -55.84 -35.96 -82.65
C PHE A 11 -55.49 -34.56 -82.14
N THR A 12 -56.44 -33.62 -82.12
CA THR A 12 -56.17 -32.25 -81.63
C THR A 12 -55.82 -32.24 -80.16
N VAL A 13 -56.51 -32.99 -79.30
CA VAL A 13 -56.21 -33.04 -77.87
C VAL A 13 -54.83 -33.66 -77.65
N ILE A 14 -54.52 -34.79 -78.28
CA ILE A 14 -53.22 -35.43 -78.11
C ILE A 14 -52.10 -34.53 -78.64
N TYR A 15 -52.26 -33.96 -79.84
CA TYR A 15 -51.24 -33.14 -80.46
C TYR A 15 -51.01 -31.82 -79.69
N LEU A 16 -52.08 -31.11 -79.33
CA LEU A 16 -51.98 -29.85 -78.58
C LEU A 16 -51.46 -30.07 -77.16
N MET A 17 -51.90 -31.13 -76.48
CA MET A 17 -51.40 -31.41 -75.13
C MET A 17 -49.92 -31.79 -75.15
N ASN A 18 -49.50 -32.63 -76.10
CA ASN A 18 -48.10 -33.00 -76.22
C ASN A 18 -47.22 -31.80 -76.61
N LEU A 19 -47.72 -30.91 -77.48
CA LEU A 19 -47.03 -29.67 -77.84
C LEU A 19 -46.90 -28.73 -76.62
N PHE A 20 -47.97 -28.56 -75.86
CA PHE A 20 -47.98 -27.71 -74.67
C PHE A 20 -47.04 -28.24 -73.58
N ILE A 21 -47.04 -29.56 -73.35
CA ILE A 21 -46.11 -30.21 -72.41
C ILE A 21 -44.66 -30.01 -72.86
N GLY A 22 -44.36 -30.14 -74.16
CA GLY A 22 -43.02 -29.92 -74.69
C GLY A 22 -42.53 -28.48 -74.51
N LEU A 23 -43.37 -27.49 -74.81
CA LEU A 23 -43.05 -26.07 -74.59
C LEU A 23 -42.87 -25.74 -73.11
N LEU A 24 -43.73 -26.30 -72.25
CA LEU A 24 -43.64 -26.10 -70.80
C LEU A 24 -42.36 -26.70 -70.23
N ASN A 25 -41.98 -27.90 -70.66
CA ASN A 25 -40.76 -28.56 -70.21
C ASN A 25 -39.50 -27.75 -70.59
N LEU A 26 -39.46 -27.23 -71.81
CA LEU A 26 -38.36 -26.38 -72.27
C LEU A 26 -38.26 -25.08 -71.44
N ALA A 27 -39.39 -24.43 -71.17
CA ALA A 27 -39.42 -23.24 -70.33
C ALA A 27 -38.99 -23.53 -68.88
N ILE A 28 -39.41 -24.66 -68.31
CA ILE A 28 -38.99 -25.06 -66.96
C ILE A 28 -37.48 -25.27 -66.90
N ASP A 29 -36.87 -25.89 -67.92
CA ASP A 29 -35.43 -26.14 -67.96
C ASP A 29 -34.62 -24.83 -67.98
N ASP A 30 -35.10 -23.82 -68.72
CA ASP A 30 -34.46 -22.50 -68.78
C ASP A 30 -34.51 -21.71 -67.46
N TYR A 31 -35.61 -21.83 -66.70
CA TYR A 31 -35.82 -21.09 -65.44
C TYR A 31 -35.42 -21.87 -64.18
N ASN A 32 -35.20 -23.19 -64.25
CA ASN A 32 -34.78 -24.01 -63.10
C ASN A 32 -33.26 -23.89 -62.84
N LYS A 33 -32.73 -22.67 -62.93
CA LYS A 33 -31.33 -22.36 -62.65
C LYS A 33 -31.18 -21.97 -61.19
N LYS A 34 -30.70 -22.93 -60.40
CA LYS A 34 -30.43 -22.75 -58.97
C LYS A 34 -29.51 -21.54 -58.69
N GLU A 35 -28.57 -21.25 -59.57
CA GLU A 35 -27.65 -20.11 -59.43
C GLU A 35 -28.38 -18.76 -59.49
N GLU A 36 -29.27 -18.57 -60.47
CA GLU A 36 -30.07 -17.34 -60.60
C GLU A 36 -31.02 -17.18 -59.42
N PHE A 37 -31.63 -18.27 -58.95
CA PHE A 37 -32.46 -18.26 -57.74
C PHE A 37 -31.66 -17.83 -56.49
N LEU A 38 -30.45 -18.37 -56.31
CA LEU A 38 -29.59 -18.01 -55.18
C LEU A 38 -29.10 -16.56 -55.28
N LEU A 39 -28.80 -16.07 -56.48
CA LEU A 39 -28.41 -14.68 -56.73
C LEU A 39 -29.55 -13.72 -56.37
N GLN A 40 -30.77 -13.99 -56.85
CA GLN A 40 -31.95 -13.19 -56.51
C GLN A 40 -32.24 -13.22 -55.02
N LYS A 41 -32.10 -14.39 -54.38
CA LYS A 41 -32.23 -14.53 -52.93
C LYS A 41 -31.20 -13.67 -52.19
N ALA A 42 -29.94 -13.66 -52.63
CA ALA A 42 -28.90 -12.83 -52.04
C ALA A 42 -29.17 -11.33 -52.24
N GLN A 43 -29.64 -10.94 -53.42
CA GLN A 43 -29.99 -9.55 -53.72
C GLN A 43 -31.12 -9.05 -52.81
N ILE A 44 -32.18 -9.83 -52.66
CA ILE A 44 -33.30 -9.49 -51.76
C ILE A 44 -32.81 -9.36 -50.31
N ILE A 45 -31.95 -10.26 -49.84
CA ILE A 45 -31.38 -10.17 -48.48
C ILE A 45 -30.53 -8.89 -48.32
N MET A 46 -29.72 -8.53 -49.31
CA MET A 46 -28.91 -7.31 -49.30
C MET A 46 -29.78 -6.05 -49.26
N GLU A 47 -30.85 -6.01 -50.07
CA GLU A 47 -31.79 -4.88 -50.08
C GLU A 47 -32.53 -4.74 -48.75
N ILE A 48 -32.94 -5.86 -48.14
CA ILE A 48 -33.54 -5.89 -46.80
C ILE A 48 -32.53 -5.39 -45.76
N GLU A 49 -31.31 -5.94 -45.73
CA GLU A 49 -30.26 -5.51 -44.80
C GLU A 49 -30.00 -4.00 -44.91
N LEU A 50 -29.87 -3.48 -46.13
CA LEU A 50 -29.66 -2.05 -46.37
C LEU A 50 -30.85 -1.20 -45.90
N PHE A 51 -32.08 -1.62 -46.20
CA PHE A 51 -33.30 -0.91 -45.79
C PHE A 51 -33.49 -0.87 -44.27
N TYR A 52 -33.14 -1.94 -43.56
CA TYR A 52 -33.22 -1.99 -42.10
C TYR A 52 -32.02 -1.30 -41.40
N MET A 53 -30.88 -1.15 -42.08
CA MET A 53 -29.71 -0.41 -41.56
C MET A 53 -29.78 1.10 -41.82
N LEU A 54 -30.41 1.55 -42.91
CA LEU A 54 -30.57 2.97 -43.29
C LEU A 54 -31.16 3.90 -42.21
N PRO A 55 -32.17 3.49 -41.42
CA PRO A 55 -32.75 4.34 -40.38
C PRO A 55 -32.01 4.32 -39.03
N CYS A 56 -30.95 3.52 -38.88
CA CYS A 56 -30.51 3.06 -37.56
C CYS A 56 -29.00 3.07 -37.35
N TYR A 57 -28.35 4.23 -37.48
CA TYR A 57 -27.15 4.51 -36.67
C TYR A 57 -27.60 4.70 -35.21
N TYR A 58 -28.07 3.63 -34.56
CA TYR A 58 -28.25 3.67 -33.12
C TYR A 58 -26.87 3.66 -32.48
N ASP A 59 -26.55 4.71 -31.75
CA ASP A 59 -25.44 4.72 -30.80
C ASP A 59 -25.75 3.71 -29.67
N ILE A 60 -25.52 2.43 -29.95
CA ILE A 60 -25.63 1.39 -28.94
C ILE A 60 -24.35 1.47 -28.10
N PRO A 61 -24.43 1.77 -26.79
CA PRO A 61 -23.25 1.84 -25.96
C PRO A 61 -22.56 0.47 -25.92
N ILE A 62 -21.23 0.48 -26.03
CA ILE A 62 -20.37 -0.72 -26.10
C ILE A 62 -20.66 -1.69 -24.93
N THR A 63 -21.05 -1.17 -23.77
CA THR A 63 -21.43 -1.96 -22.60
C THR A 63 -22.67 -2.84 -22.82
N LYS A 64 -23.68 -2.33 -23.53
CA LYS A 64 -24.88 -3.10 -23.90
C LYS A 64 -24.54 -4.16 -24.96
N ILE A 65 -23.69 -3.81 -25.93
CA ILE A 65 -23.20 -4.75 -26.94
C ILE A 65 -22.47 -5.91 -26.26
N ARG A 66 -21.57 -5.63 -25.31
CA ARG A 66 -20.87 -6.68 -24.56
C ARG A 66 -21.82 -7.59 -23.77
N LYS A 67 -22.79 -7.00 -23.05
CA LYS A 67 -23.78 -7.79 -22.31
C LYS A 67 -24.58 -8.71 -23.23
N LEU A 68 -24.97 -8.21 -24.39
CA LEU A 68 -25.71 -8.99 -25.38
C LEU A 68 -24.85 -10.14 -25.96
N ILE A 69 -23.61 -9.86 -26.36
CA ILE A 69 -22.67 -10.88 -26.84
C ILE A 69 -22.45 -11.96 -25.77
N ASN A 70 -22.20 -11.55 -24.51
CA ASN A 70 -22.03 -12.49 -23.41
C ASN A 70 -23.29 -13.33 -23.14
N ALA A 71 -24.49 -12.73 -23.25
CA ALA A 71 -25.73 -13.48 -23.07
C ALA A 71 -25.94 -14.51 -24.19
N ILE A 72 -25.58 -14.16 -25.44
CA ILE A 72 -25.64 -15.06 -26.60
C ILE A 72 -24.64 -16.22 -26.41
N ASP A 73 -23.40 -15.90 -26.05
CA ASP A 73 -22.33 -16.91 -25.88
C ASP A 73 -22.62 -17.89 -24.74
N ASN A 74 -23.37 -17.46 -23.71
CA ASN A 74 -23.77 -18.31 -22.58
C ASN A 74 -25.18 -18.92 -22.73
N GLU A 75 -25.78 -18.86 -23.92
CA GLU A 75 -27.12 -19.39 -24.22
C GLU A 75 -28.24 -18.83 -23.31
N GLN A 76 -28.06 -17.63 -22.75
CA GLN A 76 -29.02 -16.98 -21.85
C GLN A 76 -30.07 -16.14 -22.61
N THR A 77 -30.20 -16.35 -23.92
CA THR A 77 -31.12 -15.59 -24.77
C THR A 77 -32.28 -16.45 -25.23
N VAL A 78 -33.40 -15.80 -25.56
CA VAL A 78 -34.60 -16.45 -26.12
C VAL A 78 -34.47 -16.77 -27.61
N PHE A 79 -33.27 -16.61 -28.20
CA PHE A 79 -33.06 -16.83 -29.62
C PHE A 79 -33.02 -18.32 -29.93
N ASN A 80 -34.00 -18.80 -30.70
CA ASN A 80 -33.99 -20.18 -31.22
C ASN A 80 -32.87 -20.40 -32.26
N TYR A 81 -32.42 -19.31 -32.89
CA TYR A 81 -31.27 -19.28 -33.79
C TYR A 81 -30.41 -18.08 -33.40
N PRO A 82 -29.30 -18.30 -32.66
CA PRO A 82 -28.46 -17.20 -32.23
C PRO A 82 -27.85 -16.48 -33.45
N PRO A 83 -27.77 -15.15 -33.43
CA PRO A 83 -27.22 -14.39 -34.55
C PRO A 83 -25.71 -14.65 -34.69
N PHE A 84 -25.22 -14.59 -35.92
CA PHE A 84 -23.79 -14.65 -36.18
C PHE A 84 -23.09 -13.37 -35.72
N ILE A 85 -22.10 -13.50 -34.83
CA ILE A 85 -21.29 -12.39 -34.33
C ILE A 85 -19.89 -12.52 -34.92
N SER A 86 -19.49 -11.54 -35.75
CA SER A 86 -18.18 -11.58 -36.42
C SER A 86 -17.02 -11.54 -35.42
N LYS A 87 -15.92 -12.23 -35.76
CA LYS A 87 -14.67 -12.20 -34.98
C LYS A 87 -14.16 -10.77 -34.77
N LYS A 88 -14.24 -9.94 -35.81
CA LYS A 88 -13.84 -8.52 -35.75
C LYS A 88 -14.67 -7.72 -34.72
N LEU A 89 -15.99 -7.94 -34.67
CA LEU A 89 -16.83 -7.30 -33.65
C LEU A 89 -16.49 -7.78 -32.25
N ARG A 90 -16.18 -9.07 -32.07
CA ARG A 90 -15.72 -9.62 -30.80
C ARG A 90 -14.42 -8.98 -30.35
N GLU A 91 -13.45 -8.82 -31.24
CA GLU A 91 -12.18 -8.14 -30.95
C GLU A 91 -12.37 -6.66 -30.60
N LEU A 92 -13.31 -5.96 -31.25
CA LEU A 92 -13.61 -4.55 -30.97
C LEU A 92 -14.37 -4.34 -29.64
N VAL A 93 -15.25 -5.27 -29.27
CA VAL A 93 -16.09 -5.18 -28.06
C VAL A 93 -15.43 -5.80 -26.84
N ALA A 94 -14.57 -6.81 -27.06
CA ALA A 94 -13.65 -7.30 -26.06
C ALA A 94 -12.69 -6.17 -25.72
N ILE A 95 -13.00 -5.47 -24.61
CA ILE A 95 -11.90 -5.06 -23.75
C ILE A 95 -11.23 -6.38 -23.40
N SER A 96 -10.09 -6.58 -24.04
CA SER A 96 -9.08 -7.59 -23.88
C SER A 96 -9.16 -8.37 -22.57
N ASP A 97 -8.60 -9.58 -22.58
CA ASP A 97 -8.16 -10.36 -21.40
C ASP A 97 -7.30 -9.56 -20.38
N ASP A 98 -7.08 -8.26 -20.59
CA ASP A 98 -6.51 -7.31 -19.66
C ASP A 98 -7.26 -7.25 -18.34
N ASN A 99 -8.54 -7.60 -18.21
CA ASN A 99 -9.19 -7.69 -16.90
C ASN A 99 -8.51 -8.73 -15.97
N ASN A 100 -8.19 -9.92 -16.49
CA ASN A 100 -7.45 -10.94 -15.73
C ASN A 100 -6.01 -10.49 -15.41
N LYS A 101 -5.39 -9.73 -16.31
CA LYS A 101 -4.04 -9.16 -16.10
C LYS A 101 -4.06 -8.02 -15.07
N LEU A 102 -5.11 -7.21 -15.09
CA LEU A 102 -5.35 -6.12 -14.16
C LEU A 102 -5.64 -6.68 -12.76
N GLU A 103 -6.49 -7.70 -12.65
CA GLU A 103 -6.78 -8.39 -11.38
C GLU A 103 -5.51 -9.00 -10.77
N LYS A 104 -4.70 -9.72 -11.55
CA LYS A 104 -3.41 -10.23 -11.07
C LYS A 104 -2.47 -9.12 -10.61
N LYS A 105 -2.42 -8.00 -11.33
CA LYS A 105 -1.60 -6.85 -10.96
C LYS A 105 -2.11 -6.17 -9.69
N ILE A 106 -3.42 -6.06 -9.52
CA ILE A 106 -4.07 -5.57 -8.30
C ILE A 106 -3.72 -6.49 -7.13
N GLU A 107 -3.87 -7.81 -7.28
CA GLU A 107 -3.55 -8.77 -6.22
C GLU A 107 -2.07 -8.69 -5.81
N GLN A 108 -1.16 -8.58 -6.79
CA GLN A 108 0.27 -8.42 -6.53
C GLN A 108 0.59 -7.10 -5.81
N LEU A 109 0.02 -5.98 -6.25
CA LEU A 109 0.18 -4.68 -5.57
C LEU A 109 -0.42 -4.69 -4.16
N THR A 110 -1.53 -5.41 -3.97
CA THR A 110 -2.17 -5.55 -2.66
C THR A 110 -1.27 -6.32 -1.70
N LYS A 111 -0.67 -7.43 -2.14
CA LYS A 111 0.32 -8.19 -1.36
C LYS A 111 1.55 -7.35 -1.01
N GLN A 112 2.11 -6.63 -1.99
CA GLN A 112 3.25 -5.73 -1.75
C GLN A 112 2.94 -4.64 -0.73
N ASN A 113 1.74 -4.05 -0.79
CA ASN A 113 1.32 -3.04 0.18
C ASN A 113 1.15 -3.60 1.59
N VAL A 114 0.64 -4.83 1.72
CA VAL A 114 0.53 -5.50 3.03
C VAL A 114 1.93 -5.75 3.60
N GLU A 115 2.84 -6.31 2.80
CA GLU A 115 4.22 -6.59 3.23
C GLU A 115 4.98 -5.31 3.62
N LEU A 116 4.80 -4.22 2.86
CA LEU A 116 5.38 -2.92 3.19
C LEU A 116 4.83 -2.36 4.51
N LYS A 117 3.51 -2.48 4.75
CA LYS A 117 2.91 -2.06 6.01
C LYS A 117 3.44 -2.86 7.20
N GLU A 118 3.57 -4.17 7.05
CA GLU A 118 4.14 -5.05 8.08
C GLU A 118 5.60 -4.67 8.41
N LYS A 119 6.44 -4.47 7.38
CA LYS A 119 7.83 -4.00 7.58
C LYS A 119 7.89 -2.65 8.29
N LEU A 120 7.00 -1.73 7.95
CA LEU A 120 6.95 -0.40 8.57
C LEU A 120 6.50 -0.47 10.03
N ILE A 121 5.55 -1.34 10.35
CA ILE A 121 5.13 -1.62 11.73
C ILE A 121 6.31 -2.21 12.52
N GLU A 122 7.01 -3.21 11.96
CA GLU A 122 8.15 -3.86 12.61
C GLU A 122 9.29 -2.85 12.90
N GLN A 123 9.62 -1.99 11.94
CA GLN A 123 10.62 -0.93 12.11
C GLN A 123 10.23 0.06 13.21
N ASN A 124 8.96 0.48 13.25
CA ASN A 124 8.47 1.39 14.29
C ASN A 124 8.52 0.77 15.69
N VAL A 125 8.20 -0.52 15.81
CA VAL A 125 8.31 -1.24 17.10
C VAL A 125 9.77 -1.29 17.55
N LYS A 126 10.70 -1.69 16.67
CA LYS A 126 12.14 -1.75 16.99
C LYS A 126 12.68 -0.38 17.42
N LEU A 127 12.35 0.67 16.68
CA LEU A 127 12.79 2.03 17.00
C LEU A 127 12.26 2.49 18.37
N LYS A 128 10.99 2.18 18.67
CA LYS A 128 10.41 2.51 19.98
C LYS A 128 11.11 1.75 21.11
N GLU A 129 11.42 0.47 20.92
CA GLU A 129 12.17 -0.32 21.90
C GLU A 129 13.58 0.23 22.12
N GLU A 130 14.31 0.59 21.06
CA GLU A 130 15.64 1.20 21.15
C GLU A 130 15.60 2.54 21.91
N LEU A 131 14.64 3.41 21.59
CA LEU A 131 14.44 4.68 22.30
C LEU A 131 14.11 4.47 23.78
N THR A 132 13.32 3.45 24.12
CA THR A 132 13.03 3.16 25.54
C THR A 132 14.27 2.68 26.28
N LYS A 133 15.11 1.84 25.66
CA LYS A 133 16.37 1.38 26.24
C LYS A 133 17.34 2.53 26.46
N GLN A 134 17.56 3.37 25.44
CA GLN A 134 18.44 4.55 25.56
C GLN A 134 17.98 5.51 26.66
N ASN A 135 16.67 5.72 26.81
CA ASN A 135 16.14 6.57 27.88
C ASN A 135 16.35 5.98 29.27
N VAL A 136 16.31 4.65 29.43
CA VAL A 136 16.62 4.00 30.71
C VAL A 136 18.10 4.13 31.02
N GLU A 137 18.97 3.80 30.06
CA GLU A 137 20.44 3.93 30.22
C GLU A 137 20.85 5.37 30.59
N LEU A 138 20.31 6.37 29.90
CA LEU A 138 20.61 7.78 30.18
C LEU A 138 20.19 8.18 31.61
N LYS A 139 19.04 7.67 32.09
CA LYS A 139 18.58 7.93 33.46
C LYS A 139 19.51 7.28 34.48
N ASP A 140 19.92 6.05 34.24
CA ASP A 140 20.81 5.30 35.12
C ASP A 140 22.19 5.98 35.19
N ASP A 141 22.73 6.43 34.05
CA ASP A 141 23.98 7.20 34.00
C ASP A 141 23.88 8.51 34.79
N LEU A 142 22.77 9.23 34.67
CA LEU A 142 22.56 10.49 35.39
C LEU A 142 22.40 10.27 36.90
N ILE A 143 21.76 9.17 37.31
CA ILE A 143 21.69 8.75 38.72
C ILE A 143 23.10 8.43 39.23
N ASN A 144 23.88 7.64 38.49
CA ASN A 144 25.24 7.26 38.87
C ASN A 144 26.18 8.47 38.99
N GLN A 145 26.09 9.43 38.06
CA GLN A 145 26.84 10.69 38.15
C GLN A 145 26.46 11.48 39.40
N ASN A 146 25.17 11.59 39.72
CA ASN A 146 24.72 12.28 40.93
C ASN A 146 25.19 11.59 42.22
N ILE A 147 25.21 10.25 42.26
CA ILE A 147 25.74 9.49 43.40
C ILE A 147 27.23 9.80 43.58
N LYS A 148 28.04 9.68 42.51
CA LYS A 148 29.47 9.98 42.57
C LYS A 148 29.76 11.40 43.06
N LEU A 149 29.02 12.38 42.55
CA LEU A 149 29.19 13.78 42.95
C LEU A 149 28.87 13.99 44.44
N LYS A 150 27.82 13.32 44.95
CA LYS A 150 27.47 13.35 46.38
C LYS A 150 28.55 12.69 47.23
N GLU A 151 29.10 11.56 46.79
CA GLU A 151 30.19 10.87 47.49
C GLU A 151 31.45 11.75 47.56
N GLU A 152 31.82 12.41 46.47
CA GLU A 152 32.95 13.36 46.44
C GLU A 152 32.73 14.54 47.39
N LEU A 153 31.52 15.14 47.40
CA LEU A 153 31.18 16.22 48.32
C LEU A 153 31.22 15.77 49.79
N ILE A 154 30.78 14.55 50.10
CA ILE A 154 30.88 13.99 51.45
C ILE A 154 32.35 13.84 51.83
N LYS A 155 33.19 13.31 50.93
CA LYS A 155 34.62 13.12 51.18
C LYS A 155 35.33 14.45 51.44
N GLN A 156 35.10 15.47 50.61
CA GLN A 156 35.67 16.81 50.79
C GLN A 156 35.24 17.44 52.12
N ASN A 157 33.97 17.28 52.52
CA ASN A 157 33.47 17.79 53.80
C ASN A 157 34.11 17.08 55.00
N ILE A 158 34.38 15.78 54.92
CA ILE A 158 35.09 15.04 55.98
C ILE A 158 36.53 15.57 56.09
N GLU A 159 37.22 15.68 54.97
CA GLU A 159 38.61 16.16 54.89
C GLU A 159 38.77 17.58 55.46
N LEU A 160 37.86 18.50 55.09
CA LEU A 160 37.81 19.85 55.65
C LEU A 160 37.58 19.85 57.17
N LYS A 161 36.71 18.98 57.69
CA LYS A 161 36.47 18.87 59.13
C LYS A 161 37.70 18.35 59.87
N GLU A 162 38.38 17.35 59.31
CA GLU A 162 39.60 16.80 59.89
C GLU A 162 40.72 17.86 59.95
N ASP A 163 40.89 18.66 58.89
CA ASP A 163 41.90 19.71 58.86
C ASP A 163 41.59 20.85 59.83
N LEU A 164 40.32 21.24 59.98
CA LEU A 164 39.90 22.19 61.02
C LEU A 164 40.18 21.68 62.43
N ILE A 165 39.96 20.38 62.69
CA ILE A 165 40.29 19.77 63.98
C ILE A 165 41.79 19.84 64.24
N LYS A 166 42.63 19.47 63.26
CA LYS A 166 44.10 19.54 63.37
C LYS A 166 44.56 20.96 63.67
N GLN A 167 44.06 21.95 62.92
CA GLN A 167 44.43 23.36 63.09
C GLN A 167 44.04 23.87 64.49
N ASN A 168 42.85 23.50 64.97
CA ASN A 168 42.39 23.90 66.31
C ASN A 168 43.25 23.27 67.43
N ASP A 169 43.64 22.01 67.28
CA ASP A 169 44.53 21.33 68.23
C ASP A 169 45.94 21.93 68.23
N GLU A 170 46.44 22.32 67.06
CA GLU A 170 47.73 23.00 66.91
C GLU A 170 47.71 24.39 67.56
N PHE A 171 46.65 25.17 67.32
CA PHE A 171 46.43 26.47 67.96
C PHE A 171 46.36 26.35 69.49
N LYS A 172 45.66 25.34 70.03
CA LYS A 172 45.61 25.09 71.47
C LYS A 172 46.99 24.78 72.06
N LYS A 173 47.79 23.94 71.38
CA LYS A 173 49.15 23.62 71.83
C LYS A 173 50.03 24.86 71.88
N GLU A 174 49.94 25.72 70.87
CA GLU A 174 50.71 26.96 70.80
C GLU A 174 50.30 27.95 71.90
N LEU A 175 49.00 28.06 72.17
CA LEU A 175 48.47 28.93 73.24
C LEU A 175 48.89 28.43 74.63
N ILE A 176 48.93 27.11 74.86
CA ILE A 176 49.48 26.51 76.08
C ILE A 176 50.97 26.86 76.21
N LYS A 177 51.75 26.73 75.13
CA LYS A 177 53.18 27.05 75.13
C LYS A 177 53.43 28.53 75.48
N GLN A 178 52.70 29.45 74.85
CA GLN A 178 52.78 30.89 75.15
C GLN A 178 52.43 31.19 76.61
N ASN A 179 51.39 30.56 77.17
CA ASN A 179 51.03 30.73 78.57
C ASN A 179 52.12 30.22 79.53
N VAL A 180 52.79 29.11 79.21
CA VAL A 180 53.93 28.60 79.98
C VAL A 180 55.11 29.57 79.94
N GLU A 181 55.46 30.08 78.75
CA GLU A 181 56.53 31.08 78.58
C GLU A 181 56.22 32.37 79.35
N LEU A 182 54.98 32.86 79.29
CA LEU A 182 54.54 34.04 80.03
C LEU A 182 54.67 33.85 81.54
N LYS A 183 54.25 32.68 82.06
CA LYS A 183 54.43 32.32 83.48
C LYS A 183 55.90 32.36 83.89
N GLN A 184 56.77 31.74 83.10
CA GLN A 184 58.21 31.74 83.37
C GLN A 184 58.80 33.17 83.35
N GLN A 185 58.34 34.03 82.44
CA GLN A 185 58.76 35.44 82.41
C GLN A 185 58.30 36.19 83.68
N MET A 186 57.07 35.96 84.14
CA MET A 186 56.56 36.55 85.38
C MET A 186 57.35 36.09 86.61
N GLU A 187 57.68 34.81 86.73
CA GLU A 187 58.52 34.28 87.82
C GLU A 187 59.89 34.95 87.85
N ARG A 188 60.53 35.14 86.69
CA ARG A 188 61.81 35.85 86.60
C ARG A 188 61.70 37.30 87.08
N ILE A 189 60.61 37.99 86.74
CA ILE A 189 60.37 39.38 87.18
C ILE A 189 60.16 39.43 88.70
N ILE A 190 59.36 38.52 89.27
CA ILE A 190 59.12 38.46 90.72
C ILE A 190 60.45 38.24 91.46
N ASN A 191 61.23 37.25 91.06
CA ASN A 191 62.54 36.98 91.66
C ASN A 191 63.48 38.20 91.57
N TYR A 192 63.48 38.93 90.44
CA TYR A 192 64.28 40.14 90.31
C TYR A 192 63.83 41.26 91.27
N ILE A 193 62.52 41.42 91.46
CA ILE A 193 61.95 42.39 92.41
C ILE A 193 62.33 42.02 93.85
N GLU A 194 62.21 40.75 94.23
CA GLU A 194 62.57 40.25 95.57
C GLU A 194 64.05 40.51 95.89
N ILE A 195 64.96 40.11 95.00
CA ILE A 195 66.41 40.34 95.16
C ILE A 195 66.73 41.85 95.27
N LYS A 196 66.00 42.70 94.54
CA LYS A 196 66.20 44.15 94.58
C LYS A 196 65.75 44.73 95.92
N GLN A 197 64.61 44.29 96.46
CA GLN A 197 64.11 44.70 97.77
C GLN A 197 65.04 44.28 98.91
N GLU A 198 65.61 43.07 98.87
CA GLU A 198 66.61 42.62 99.85
C GLU A 198 67.87 43.51 99.85
N LYS A 199 68.39 43.83 98.66
CA LYS A 199 69.56 44.72 98.52
C LYS A 199 69.31 46.16 98.97
N ASP A 200 68.08 46.64 98.86
CA ASP A 200 67.70 47.98 99.32
C ASP A 200 67.53 48.01 100.87
N ASN A 201 67.21 46.87 101.50
CA ASN A 201 67.08 46.72 102.96
C ASN A 201 68.43 46.51 103.69
N GLU A 202 69.45 45.94 103.05
CA GLU A 202 70.80 45.78 103.64
C GLU A 202 71.65 47.06 103.68
N LYS A 203 71.17 48.17 103.09
CA LYS A 203 71.87 49.46 103.00
C LYS A 203 71.42 50.51 104.04
N VAL A 204 70.64 50.12 105.04
CA VAL A 204 70.19 50.95 106.17
C VAL A 204 70.81 50.43 107.46
#